data_AF-A0A921EL33-F1
#
_entry.id   AF-A0A921EL33-F1
#
_cell.length_a   1.000
_cell.length_b   1.000
_cell.length_c   1.000
_cell.angle_alpha   90.00
_cell.angle_beta   90.00
_cell.angle_gamma   90.00
#
_symmetry.space_group_name_H-M   'P 1'
#
loop_
_entity.id
_entity.type
_entity.pdbx_description
1 polymer ?
#
loop_
_entity_poly.entity_id
_entity_poly.type
_entity_poly.pdbx_seq_one_letter_code
_entity_poly.pdbx_strand_id
1 'polypeptide(L)'
;MSKWSIILKTAGGVIATTATLLTTLRENPQAAEGIDKALSKVKAATDSEKPKLRFDAKLRAIEVAADAVEETFPMAVEPEGWRRQSKALRTRGELAWNGNTGKARRRAIKAVDGEASELLEGINRRLAEMQAEAAPSAIQPPTD
;
A
#
# COMPACT_ATOMS: atom_id res chain seq x y z
N MET A 1 -14.44 22.10 -14.59
CA MET A 1 -14.16 20.67 -14.80
C MET A 1 -13.17 20.19 -13.74
N SER A 2 -13.69 19.51 -12.72
CA SER A 2 -12.95 19.12 -11.51
C SER A 2 -11.81 18.17 -11.82
N LYS A 3 -10.60 18.54 -11.39
CA LYS A 3 -9.33 17.81 -11.57
C LYS A 3 -9.23 16.50 -10.75
N TRP A 4 -10.33 16.03 -10.17
CA TRP A 4 -10.35 14.95 -9.17
C TRP A 4 -11.05 13.66 -9.64
N SER A 5 -11.63 13.66 -10.85
CA SER A 5 -12.45 12.54 -11.35
C SER A 5 -11.65 11.34 -11.93
N ILE A 6 -10.31 11.32 -11.85
CA ILE A 6 -9.51 10.36 -12.63
C ILE A 6 -9.07 9.11 -11.83
N ILE A 7 -9.21 9.07 -10.51
CA ILE A 7 -8.57 8.02 -9.69
C ILE A 7 -9.52 6.87 -9.26
N LEU A 8 -10.49 6.49 -10.09
CA LEU A 8 -11.48 5.47 -9.71
C LEU A 8 -11.52 4.20 -10.58
N LYS A 9 -10.46 3.86 -11.35
CA LYS A 9 -10.55 2.71 -12.26
C LYS A 9 -9.41 1.69 -12.27
N THR A 10 -8.55 1.65 -11.26
CA THR A 10 -7.50 0.63 -11.18
C THR A 10 -7.63 -0.22 -9.92
N ALA A 11 -8.70 -1.02 -9.88
CA ALA A 11 -8.74 -2.26 -9.12
C ALA A 11 -7.78 -3.27 -9.79
N GLY A 12 -6.48 -3.06 -9.62
CA GLY A 12 -5.41 -3.96 -10.05
C GLY A 12 -4.40 -4.00 -8.92
N GLY A 13 -4.49 -5.06 -8.12
CA GLY A 13 -3.94 -5.24 -6.77
C GLY A 13 -2.59 -4.57 -6.49
N VAL A 14 -2.45 -4.09 -5.26
CA VAL A 14 -1.20 -3.66 -4.61
C VAL A 14 -0.62 -2.30 -5.03
N ILE A 15 -0.72 -1.87 -6.28
CA ILE A 15 0.01 -0.67 -6.76
C ILE A 15 -0.83 0.61 -6.72
N ALA A 16 -2.16 0.49 -6.82
CA ALA A 16 -3.05 1.64 -7.01
C ALA A 16 -2.93 2.68 -5.88
N THR A 17 -2.86 2.26 -4.62
CA THR A 17 -2.93 3.22 -3.50
C THR A 17 -1.59 3.74 -3.03
N THR A 18 -0.50 2.97 -3.21
CA THR A 18 0.86 3.52 -3.15
C THR A 18 1.00 4.64 -4.19
N ALA A 19 0.47 4.44 -5.40
CA ALA A 19 0.40 5.49 -6.40
C ALA A 19 -0.49 6.65 -5.95
N THR A 20 -1.66 6.44 -5.35
CA THR A 20 -2.54 7.56 -4.95
C THR A 20 -2.01 8.37 -3.75
N LEU A 21 -1.44 7.73 -2.73
CA LEU A 21 -0.72 8.41 -1.63
C LEU A 21 0.50 9.17 -2.14
N LEU A 22 1.25 8.56 -3.05
CA LEU A 22 2.38 9.22 -3.69
C LEU A 22 1.93 10.31 -4.68
N THR A 23 0.74 10.21 -5.27
CA THR A 23 0.18 11.22 -6.20
C THR A 23 -0.38 12.42 -5.44
N THR A 24 -0.89 12.22 -4.23
CA THR A 24 -1.21 13.34 -3.31
C THR A 24 0.06 14.05 -2.85
N LEU A 25 1.17 13.33 -2.65
CA LEU A 25 2.50 13.93 -2.47
C LEU A 25 3.09 14.54 -3.76
N ARG A 26 2.67 14.08 -4.95
CA ARG A 26 3.11 14.56 -6.29
C ARG A 26 2.64 15.97 -6.61
N GLU A 27 1.72 16.55 -5.83
CA GLU A 27 1.39 17.96 -5.91
C GLU A 27 2.62 18.87 -5.63
N ASN A 28 3.72 18.30 -5.09
CA ASN A 28 5.04 18.91 -5.09
C ASN A 28 5.89 18.51 -6.32
N PRO A 29 6.16 19.41 -7.28
CA PRO A 29 6.86 19.09 -8.53
C PRO A 29 8.32 18.62 -8.35
N GLN A 30 8.96 18.95 -7.23
CA GLN A 30 10.32 18.46 -6.91
C GLN A 30 10.35 17.00 -6.41
N ALA A 31 9.22 16.45 -5.97
CA ALA A 31 9.13 15.08 -5.45
C ALA A 31 8.77 14.04 -6.54
N ALA A 32 8.23 14.48 -7.68
CA ALA A 32 7.61 13.61 -8.68
C ALA A 32 8.56 12.54 -9.28
N GLU A 33 9.80 12.89 -9.65
CA GLU A 33 10.74 11.90 -10.23
C GLU A 33 11.22 10.85 -9.23
N GLY A 34 11.42 11.23 -7.96
CA GLY A 34 11.82 10.32 -6.89
C GLY A 34 10.70 9.33 -6.56
N ILE A 35 9.47 9.83 -6.60
CA ILE A 35 8.24 9.08 -6.39
C ILE A 35 7.99 8.07 -7.51
N ASP A 36 8.12 8.46 -8.78
CA ASP A 36 7.94 7.55 -9.92
C ASP A 36 8.99 6.42 -9.93
N LYS A 37 10.23 6.73 -9.52
CA LYS A 37 11.29 5.72 -9.31
C LYS A 37 10.99 4.78 -8.14
N ALA A 38 10.41 5.28 -7.05
CA ALA A 38 9.99 4.44 -5.93
C ALA A 38 8.82 3.52 -6.33
N LEU A 39 7.83 4.06 -7.03
CA LEU A 39 6.66 3.31 -7.49
C LEU A 39 7.03 2.21 -8.49
N SER A 40 7.90 2.51 -9.45
CA SER A 40 8.41 1.53 -10.41
C SER A 40 9.24 0.43 -9.75
N LYS A 41 10.05 0.75 -8.74
CA LYS A 41 10.79 -0.24 -7.94
C LYS A 41 9.86 -1.14 -7.14
N VAL A 42 8.82 -0.57 -6.53
CA VAL A 42 7.80 -1.35 -5.80
C VAL A 42 7.08 -2.29 -6.76
N LYS A 43 6.63 -1.78 -7.92
CA LYS A 43 5.98 -2.58 -8.96
C LYS A 43 6.87 -3.72 -9.45
N ALA A 44 8.11 -3.44 -9.79
CA ALA A 44 9.07 -4.46 -10.23
C ALA A 44 9.35 -5.52 -9.15
N ALA A 45 9.37 -5.12 -7.88
CA ALA A 45 9.58 -6.03 -6.77
C ALA A 45 8.34 -6.91 -6.49
N THR A 46 7.13 -6.36 -6.64
CA THR A 46 5.87 -7.10 -6.50
C THR A 46 5.58 -8.04 -7.68
N ASP A 47 6.10 -7.72 -8.87
CA ASP A 47 6.01 -8.56 -10.08
C ASP A 47 7.16 -9.58 -10.19
N SER A 48 8.11 -9.58 -9.25
CA SER A 48 9.28 -10.47 -9.30
C SER A 48 8.90 -11.95 -9.29
N GLU A 49 9.55 -12.80 -10.07
CA GLU A 49 9.32 -14.25 -9.98
C GLU A 49 9.84 -14.87 -8.67
N LYS A 50 10.63 -14.13 -7.88
CA LYS A 50 11.22 -14.59 -6.62
C LYS A 50 10.22 -14.38 -5.46
N PRO A 51 9.67 -15.46 -4.87
CA PRO A 51 8.58 -15.35 -3.89
C PRO A 51 8.94 -14.54 -2.64
N LYS A 52 10.19 -14.64 -2.15
CA LYS A 52 10.64 -13.89 -0.97
C LYS A 52 10.76 -12.40 -1.24
N LEU A 53 11.26 -12.02 -2.43
CA LEU A 53 11.38 -10.60 -2.80
C LEU A 53 10.00 -9.94 -2.93
N ARG A 54 9.03 -10.63 -3.53
CA ARG A 54 7.65 -10.16 -3.59
C ARG A 54 7.05 -9.95 -2.22
N PHE A 55 7.19 -10.95 -1.36
CA PHE A 55 6.69 -10.90 -0.01
C PHE A 55 7.28 -9.73 0.78
N ASP A 56 8.61 -9.57 0.74
CA ASP A 56 9.30 -8.48 1.43
C ASP A 56 8.93 -7.10 0.88
N ALA A 57 8.71 -7.00 -0.44
CA ALA A 57 8.24 -5.78 -1.08
C ALA A 57 6.85 -5.37 -0.60
N LYS A 58 5.93 -6.32 -0.42
CA LYS A 58 4.59 -6.05 0.13
C LYS A 58 4.65 -5.57 1.58
N LEU A 59 5.48 -6.21 2.41
CA LEU A 59 5.67 -5.76 3.80
C LEU A 59 6.20 -4.33 3.87
N ARG A 60 7.15 -4.01 2.99
CA ARG A 60 7.66 -2.64 2.88
C ARG A 60 6.60 -1.65 2.40
N ALA A 61 5.77 -2.03 1.45
CA ALA A 61 4.66 -1.20 0.98
C ALA A 61 3.66 -0.90 2.11
N ILE A 62 3.37 -1.89 2.96
CA ILE A 62 2.52 -1.70 4.16
C ILE A 62 3.14 -0.69 5.13
N GLU A 63 4.45 -0.79 5.38
CA GLU A 63 5.16 0.16 6.26
C GLU A 63 5.13 1.58 5.71
N VAL A 64 5.41 1.75 4.40
CA VAL A 64 5.34 3.05 3.73
C VAL A 64 3.93 3.63 3.77
N ALA A 65 2.89 2.81 3.59
CA ALA A 65 1.50 3.26 3.72
C ALA A 65 1.18 3.73 5.14
N ALA A 66 1.67 3.03 6.17
CA ALA A 66 1.51 3.44 7.56
C ALA A 66 2.22 4.76 7.85
N ASP A 67 3.47 4.93 7.38
CA ASP A 67 4.23 6.17 7.54
C ASP A 67 3.52 7.35 6.87
N ALA A 68 3.04 7.17 5.64
CA ALA A 68 2.34 8.22 4.90
C ALA A 68 1.01 8.63 5.57
N VAL A 69 0.27 7.68 6.14
CA VAL A 69 -0.97 7.98 6.87
C VAL A 69 -0.67 8.68 8.18
N GLU A 70 0.37 8.30 8.92
CA GLU A 70 0.76 8.98 10.15
C GLU A 70 1.20 10.43 9.90
N GLU A 71 1.91 10.68 8.80
CA GLU A 71 2.30 12.03 8.37
C GLU A 71 1.10 12.88 7.93
N THR A 72 0.16 12.28 7.19
CA THR A 72 -0.98 13.01 6.59
C THR A 72 -2.18 13.15 7.54
N PHE A 73 -2.39 12.15 8.40
CA PHE A 73 -3.51 12.03 9.33
C PHE A 73 -2.98 11.63 10.73
N PRO A 74 -2.41 12.58 11.50
CA PRO A 74 -1.75 12.27 12.78
C PRO A 74 -2.66 11.64 13.84
N MET A 75 -3.98 11.75 13.68
CA MET A 75 -4.99 11.19 14.57
C MET A 75 -5.48 9.80 14.14
N ALA A 76 -4.99 9.27 13.02
CA ALA A 76 -5.35 7.94 12.52
C ALA A 76 -4.75 6.85 13.42
N VAL A 77 -5.57 5.88 13.79
CA VAL A 77 -5.16 4.73 14.64
C VAL A 77 -4.72 3.53 13.80
N GLU A 78 -5.06 3.54 12.51
CA GLU A 78 -4.81 2.48 11.55
C GLU A 78 -3.30 2.17 11.33
N PRO A 79 -2.38 3.16 11.26
CA PRO A 79 -0.95 2.89 11.03
C PRO A 79 -0.34 1.90 12.02
N GLU A 80 -0.67 2.02 13.31
CA GLU A 80 -0.14 1.13 14.34
C GLU A 80 -0.64 -0.31 14.16
N GLY A 81 -1.92 -0.46 13.79
CA GLY A 81 -2.51 -1.76 13.47
C GLY A 81 -1.83 -2.43 12.27
N TRP A 82 -1.58 -1.66 11.21
CA TRP A 82 -0.91 -2.17 10.00
C TRP A 82 0.54 -2.59 10.27
N ARG A 83 1.29 -1.81 11.05
CA ARG A 83 2.66 -2.16 11.47
C ARG A 83 2.70 -3.43 12.31
N ARG A 84 1.75 -3.59 13.25
CA ARG A 84 1.63 -4.82 14.05
C ARG A 84 1.39 -6.04 13.17
N GLN A 85 0.47 -5.95 12.21
CA GLN A 85 0.18 -7.05 11.29
C GLN A 85 1.37 -7.34 10.34
N SER A 86 2.03 -6.31 9.81
CA SER A 86 3.24 -6.45 8.98
C SER A 86 4.37 -7.15 9.75
N LYS A 87 4.61 -6.80 11.02
CA LYS A 87 5.61 -7.46 11.86
C LYS A 87 5.29 -8.94 12.12
N ALA A 88 4.01 -9.27 12.34
CA ALA A 88 3.56 -10.66 12.50
C ALA A 88 3.80 -11.47 11.21
N LEU A 89 3.44 -10.91 10.05
CA LEU A 89 3.70 -11.52 8.75
C LEU A 89 5.19 -11.70 8.51
N ARG A 90 6.02 -10.68 8.78
CA ARG A 90 7.50 -10.77 8.66
C ARG A 90 8.05 -11.95 9.45
N THR A 91 7.66 -12.07 10.71
CA THR A 91 8.11 -13.17 11.58
C THR A 91 7.74 -14.53 11.00
N ARG A 92 6.49 -14.68 10.52
CA ARG A 92 6.01 -15.91 9.87
C ARG A 92 6.70 -16.18 8.54
N GLY A 93 7.01 -15.14 7.77
CA GLY A 93 7.76 -15.24 6.52
C GLY A 93 9.20 -15.70 6.74
N GLU A 94 9.87 -15.19 7.77
CA GLU A 94 11.21 -15.65 8.16
C GLU A 94 11.19 -17.11 8.64
N LEU A 95 10.20 -17.50 9.44
CA LEU A 95 10.02 -18.91 9.83
C LEU A 95 9.73 -19.80 8.61
N ALA A 96 8.89 -19.36 7.69
CA ALA A 96 8.58 -20.08 6.46
C ALA A 96 9.82 -20.22 5.54
N TRP A 97 10.66 -19.19 5.49
CA TRP A 97 11.88 -19.18 4.68
C TRP A 97 12.97 -20.09 5.27
N ASN A 98 13.26 -19.93 6.56
CA ASN A 98 14.38 -20.58 7.22
C ASN A 98 14.04 -22.00 7.71
N GLY A 99 12.78 -22.26 8.07
CA GLY A 99 12.32 -23.58 8.54
C GLY A 99 12.01 -24.60 7.44
N ASN A 100 12.03 -24.20 6.17
CA ASN A 100 11.73 -25.08 5.03
C ASN A 100 12.84 -25.02 3.97
N THR A 101 12.85 -25.99 3.05
CA THR A 101 13.76 -26.02 1.89
C THR A 101 13.01 -26.30 0.57
N GLY A 102 13.65 -25.97 -0.55
CA GLY A 102 13.18 -26.33 -1.90
C GLY A 102 11.72 -25.93 -2.21
N LYS A 103 10.91 -26.91 -2.64
CA LYS A 103 9.49 -26.71 -3.00
C LYS A 103 8.63 -26.34 -1.78
N ALA A 104 8.90 -26.92 -0.60
CA ALA A 104 8.16 -26.63 0.62
C ALA A 104 8.34 -25.17 1.05
N ARG A 105 9.57 -24.65 0.98
CA ARG A 105 9.87 -23.22 1.23
C ARG A 105 9.07 -22.29 0.33
N ARG A 106 9.05 -22.58 -0.98
CA ARG A 106 8.30 -21.75 -1.94
C ARG A 106 6.80 -21.77 -1.67
N ARG A 107 6.23 -22.93 -1.31
CA ARG A 107 4.81 -23.03 -0.94
C ARG A 107 4.50 -22.28 0.35
N ALA A 108 5.34 -22.42 1.38
CA ALA A 108 5.18 -21.74 2.66
C ALA A 108 5.24 -20.22 2.49
N ILE A 109 6.22 -19.70 1.74
CA ILE A 109 6.27 -18.26 1.42
C ILE A 109 5.06 -17.82 0.60
N LYS A 110 4.62 -18.61 -0.39
CA LYS A 110 3.45 -18.24 -1.19
C LYS A 110 2.18 -18.10 -0.34
N ALA A 111 2.03 -18.93 0.70
CA ALA A 111 0.89 -18.81 1.62
C ALA A 111 0.94 -17.48 2.40
N VAL A 112 2.07 -17.16 3.01
CA VAL A 112 2.23 -15.89 3.76
C VAL A 112 2.22 -14.67 2.83
N ASP A 113 2.66 -14.82 1.58
CA ASP A 113 2.54 -13.80 0.53
C ASP A 113 1.08 -13.52 0.15
N GLY A 114 0.21 -14.55 0.18
CA GLY A 114 -1.23 -14.39 0.02
C GLY A 114 -1.82 -13.46 1.08
N GLU A 115 -1.53 -13.74 2.34
CA GLU A 115 -2.00 -12.94 3.48
C GLU A 115 -1.44 -11.50 3.46
N ALA A 116 -0.18 -11.31 3.06
CA ALA A 116 0.38 -9.98 2.85
C ALA A 116 -0.34 -9.22 1.72
N SER A 117 -0.87 -9.92 0.72
CA SER A 117 -1.65 -9.31 -0.37
C SER A 117 -3.00 -8.86 0.14
N GLU A 118 -3.69 -9.71 0.91
CA GLU A 118 -5.00 -9.40 1.50
C GLU A 118 -4.92 -8.20 2.43
N LEU A 119 -3.90 -8.15 3.30
CA LEU A 119 -3.66 -6.98 4.16
C LEU A 119 -3.45 -5.72 3.32
N LEU A 120 -2.60 -5.79 2.30
CA LEU A 120 -2.30 -4.65 1.46
C LEU A 120 -3.53 -4.20 0.65
N GLU A 121 -4.39 -5.12 0.21
CA GLU A 121 -5.68 -4.79 -0.40
C GLU A 121 -6.65 -4.11 0.58
N GLY A 122 -6.70 -4.56 1.84
CA GLY A 122 -7.49 -3.92 2.89
C GLY A 122 -7.02 -2.49 3.19
N ILE A 123 -5.70 -2.30 3.31
CA ILE A 123 -5.07 -0.99 3.47
C ILE A 123 -5.42 -0.08 2.28
N ASN A 124 -5.27 -0.60 1.06
CA ASN A 124 -5.58 0.12 -0.16
C ASN A 124 -7.03 0.60 -0.20
N ARG A 125 -7.98 -0.21 0.28
CA ARG A 125 -9.40 0.18 0.40
C ARG A 125 -9.59 1.27 1.44
N ARG A 126 -9.01 1.12 2.63
CA ARG A 126 -9.14 2.09 3.72
C ARG A 126 -8.55 3.46 3.35
N LEU A 127 -7.41 3.45 2.66
CA LEU A 127 -6.79 4.67 2.14
C LEU A 127 -7.68 5.39 1.11
N ALA A 128 -8.36 4.64 0.23
CA ALA A 128 -9.31 5.23 -0.72
C ALA A 128 -10.51 5.85 0.00
N GLU A 129 -11.01 5.22 1.06
CA GLU A 129 -12.06 5.77 1.93
C GLU A 129 -11.60 7.06 2.63
N MET A 130 -10.41 7.06 3.25
CA MET A 130 -9.83 8.25 3.89
C MET A 130 -9.68 9.41 2.90
N GLN A 131 -9.28 9.13 1.66
CA GLN A 131 -9.19 10.16 0.61
C GLN A 131 -10.54 10.70 0.18
N ALA A 132 -11.57 9.85 0.12
CA ALA A 132 -12.94 10.28 -0.16
C ALA A 132 -13.52 11.12 0.98
N GLU A 133 -13.24 10.76 2.24
CA GLU A 133 -13.62 11.51 3.43
C GLU A 133 -12.91 12.87 3.52
N ALA A 134 -11.65 12.95 3.09
CA ALA A 134 -10.86 14.18 3.06
C ALA A 134 -11.23 15.12 1.89
N ALA A 135 -11.99 14.65 0.90
CA ALA A 135 -12.41 15.49 -0.21
C ALA A 135 -13.42 16.55 0.27
N PRO A 136 -13.21 17.86 0.00
CA PRO A 136 -14.12 18.90 0.45
C PRO A 136 -15.51 18.64 -0.16
N SER A 137 -16.52 18.57 0.72
CA SER A 137 -17.93 18.50 0.30
C SER A 137 -18.22 19.69 -0.62
N ALA A 138 -18.50 19.41 -1.89
CA ALA A 138 -18.89 20.44 -2.84
C ALA A 138 -20.18 21.10 -2.36
N ILE A 139 -20.04 22.33 -1.84
CA ILE A 139 -20.99 23.45 -1.85
C ILE A 139 -22.46 23.00 -2.00
N GLN A 140 -23.17 22.87 -0.87
CA GLN A 140 -24.62 23.00 -0.90
C GLN A 140 -24.94 24.42 -1.38
N PRO A 141 -25.75 24.62 -2.44
CA PRO A 141 -26.18 25.96 -2.81
C PRO A 141 -27.03 26.54 -1.67
N PRO A 142 -26.93 27.85 -1.38
CA PRO A 142 -27.84 28.48 -0.43
C PRO A 142 -29.27 28.31 -0.95
N THR A 143 -30.12 27.69 -0.14
CA THR A 143 -31.57 27.76 -0.29
C THR A 143 -32.01 29.15 0.15
N ASP A 144 -32.24 30.04 -0.81
CA ASP A 144 -33.12 31.19 -0.65
C ASP A 144 -34.56 30.78 -1.02
#